data_AF-A0A851XWQ6-F1
#
_entry.id   AF-A0A851XWQ6-F1
#
_cell.length_a   1.000
_cell.length_b   1.000
_cell.length_c   1.000
_cell.angle_alpha   90.00
_cell.angle_beta   90.00
_cell.angle_gamma   90.00
#
_symmetry.space_group_name_H-M   'P 1'
#
loop_
_entity.id
_entity.type
_entity.pdbx_description
1 polymer ?
#
loop_
_entity_poly.entity_id
_entity_poly.type
_entity_poly.pdbx_seq_one_letter_code
_entity_poly.pdbx_strand_id
1 'polypeptide(L)'
;VLGNPMVRAHGKKVLTSFGEAIKNLDNIKKCFAQLSKLHCEKLHVDPENFRLLGDILIIVLASHFGKDFTPACQAAWQKMVRVVAHALAHEYH
;
A
#
# COMPACT_ATOMS: atom_id res chain seq x y z
N VAL A 1 -19.07 -7.09 7.21
CA VAL A 1 -17.96 -6.45 6.45
C VAL A 1 -16.98 -7.47 5.87
N LEU A 2 -16.45 -8.43 6.65
CA LEU A 2 -15.43 -9.40 6.21
C LEU A 2 -15.76 -10.22 4.94
N GLY A 3 -17.05 -10.48 4.68
CA GLY A 3 -17.50 -11.20 3.49
C GLY A 3 -17.95 -10.32 2.31
N ASN A 4 -17.83 -8.98 2.39
CA ASN A 4 -18.40 -8.10 1.37
C ASN A 4 -17.64 -8.25 0.02
N PRO A 5 -18.32 -8.65 -1.08
CA PRO A 5 -17.69 -8.84 -2.38
C PRO A 5 -17.00 -7.60 -2.93
N MET A 6 -17.57 -6.41 -2.69
CA MET A 6 -17.01 -5.13 -3.14
C MET A 6 -15.71 -4.81 -2.41
N VAL A 7 -15.65 -5.06 -1.09
CA VAL A 7 -14.43 -4.87 -0.29
C VAL A 7 -13.33 -5.82 -0.77
N ARG A 8 -13.67 -7.09 -1.01
CA ARG A 8 -12.70 -8.08 -1.55
C ARG A 8 -12.18 -7.68 -2.94
N ALA A 9 -13.07 -7.24 -3.82
CA ALA A 9 -12.69 -6.80 -5.17
C ALA A 9 -11.79 -5.57 -5.11
N HIS A 10 -12.08 -4.60 -4.24
CA HIS A 10 -11.25 -3.42 -4.07
C HIS A 10 -9.90 -3.76 -3.43
N GLY A 11 -9.88 -4.59 -2.38
CA GLY A 11 -8.64 -5.05 -1.76
C GLY A 11 -7.71 -5.77 -2.75
N LYS A 12 -8.26 -6.56 -3.68
CA LYS A 12 -7.49 -7.13 -4.79
C LYS A 12 -6.85 -6.05 -5.68
N LYS A 13 -7.58 -5.00 -6.06
CA LYS A 13 -7.03 -3.89 -6.85
C LYS A 13 -5.88 -3.19 -6.13
N VAL A 14 -6.04 -2.94 -4.83
CA VAL A 14 -5.00 -2.30 -4.01
C VAL A 14 -3.76 -3.19 -3.92
N LEU A 15 -3.90 -4.49 -3.61
CA LEU A 15 -2.73 -5.38 -3.52
C LEU A 15 -2.05 -5.63 -4.87
N THR A 16 -2.79 -5.60 -5.98
CA THR A 16 -2.19 -5.64 -7.32
C THR A 16 -1.26 -4.45 -7.56
N SER A 17 -1.61 -3.25 -7.11
CA SER A 17 -0.76 -2.06 -7.28
C SER A 17 0.53 -2.13 -6.46
N PHE A 18 0.52 -2.78 -5.29
CA PHE A 18 1.76 -3.11 -4.58
C PHE A 18 2.69 -4.00 -5.42
N GLY A 19 2.14 -4.92 -6.21
CA GLY A 19 2.92 -5.70 -7.18
C GLY A 19 3.57 -4.85 -8.27
N GLU A 20 2.93 -3.76 -8.69
CA GLU A 20 3.52 -2.79 -9.63
C GLU A 20 4.67 -2.02 -8.98
N ALA A 21 4.55 -1.64 -7.71
CA ALA A 21 5.61 -0.98 -6.96
C ALA A 21 6.86 -1.87 -6.83
N ILE A 22 6.69 -3.17 -6.54
CA ILE A 22 7.80 -4.13 -6.47
C ILE A 22 8.51 -4.27 -7.83
N LYS A 23 7.80 -4.12 -8.94
CA LYS A 23 8.40 -4.13 -10.29
C LYS A 23 9.12 -2.81 -10.64
N ASN A 24 8.92 -1.76 -9.85
CA ASN A 24 9.42 -0.40 -10.12
C ASN A 24 10.12 0.21 -8.90
N LEU A 25 10.87 -0.58 -8.11
CA LEU A 25 11.43 -0.16 -6.82
C LEU A 25 12.22 1.16 -6.88
N ASP A 26 12.96 1.40 -7.96
CA ASP A 26 13.77 2.62 -8.13
C ASP A 26 12.95 3.84 -8.58
N ASN A 27 11.68 3.64 -8.97
CA ASN A 27 10.86 4.67 -9.61
C ASN A 27 9.40 4.68 -9.11
N ILE A 28 9.16 4.22 -7.87
CA ILE A 28 7.83 4.10 -7.27
C ILE A 28 7.04 5.41 -7.33
N LYS A 29 7.71 6.56 -7.10
CA LYS A 29 7.05 7.88 -7.16
C LYS A 29 6.42 8.15 -8.53
N LYS A 30 7.18 7.95 -9.61
CA LYS A 30 6.67 8.14 -10.98
C LYS A 30 5.61 7.10 -11.32
N CYS A 31 5.79 5.86 -10.88
CA CYS A 31 4.82 4.77 -11.06
C CYS A 31 3.45 5.13 -10.48
N PHE A 32 3.41 5.81 -9.33
CA PHE A 32 2.16 6.16 -8.63
C PHE A 32 1.67 7.59 -8.81
N ALA A 33 2.34 8.45 -9.59
CA ALA A 33 1.94 9.84 -9.75
C ALA A 33 0.47 10.00 -10.20
N GLN A 34 0.02 9.23 -11.20
CA GLN A 34 -1.38 9.27 -11.65
C GLN A 34 -2.36 8.79 -10.56
N LEU A 35 -1.97 7.75 -9.82
CA LEU A 35 -2.79 7.20 -8.75
C LEU A 35 -2.86 8.16 -7.55
N SER A 36 -1.78 8.88 -7.26
CA SER A 36 -1.73 9.95 -6.25
C SER A 36 -2.72 11.07 -6.58
N LYS A 37 -2.69 11.58 -7.82
CA LYS A 37 -3.67 12.59 -8.29
C LYS A 37 -5.10 12.11 -8.17
N LEU A 38 -5.38 10.86 -8.56
CA LEU A 38 -6.72 10.28 -8.42
C LEU A 38 -7.20 10.29 -6.97
N HIS A 39 -6.33 9.88 -6.03
CA HIS A 39 -6.68 9.85 -4.61
C HIS A 39 -6.88 11.24 -4.01
N CYS A 40 -6.12 12.24 -4.46
CA CYS A 40 -6.27 13.64 -4.05
C CYS A 40 -7.52 14.29 -4.67
N GLU A 41 -7.56 14.38 -6.00
CA GLU A 41 -8.49 15.26 -6.73
C GLU A 41 -9.89 14.69 -6.92
N LYS A 42 -10.05 13.36 -6.83
CA LYS A 42 -11.34 12.69 -7.11
C LYS A 42 -11.86 11.93 -5.91
N LEU A 43 -11.00 11.17 -5.25
CA LEU A 43 -11.42 10.32 -4.13
C LEU A 43 -11.33 11.04 -2.78
N HIS A 44 -10.58 12.14 -2.69
CA HIS A 44 -10.38 12.94 -1.47
C HIS A 44 -9.97 12.09 -0.27
N VAL A 45 -9.08 11.12 -0.49
CA VAL A 45 -8.58 10.22 0.56
C VAL A 45 -7.50 10.94 1.36
N ASP A 46 -7.64 11.05 2.68
CA ASP A 46 -6.57 11.58 3.53
C ASP A 46 -5.30 10.70 3.42
N PRO A 47 -4.12 11.28 3.13
CA PRO A 47 -2.85 10.55 3.05
C PRO A 47 -2.52 9.66 4.26
N GLU A 48 -3.03 9.98 5.45
CA GLU A 48 -2.81 9.16 6.64
C GLU A 48 -3.38 7.74 6.48
N ASN A 49 -4.46 7.59 5.71
CA ASN A 49 -5.05 6.28 5.44
C ASN A 49 -4.10 5.34 4.69
N PHE A 50 -3.14 5.86 3.92
CA PHE A 50 -2.13 5.01 3.27
C PHE A 50 -1.16 4.41 4.29
N ARG A 51 -0.80 5.17 5.33
CA ARG A 51 0.05 4.68 6.43
C ARG A 51 -0.68 3.63 7.25
N LEU A 52 -1.92 3.92 7.63
CA LEU A 52 -2.78 2.99 8.38
C LEU A 52 -2.96 1.67 7.63
N LEU A 53 -3.25 1.72 6.33
CA LEU A 53 -3.37 0.52 5.51
C LEU A 53 -2.04 -0.24 5.40
N GLY A 54 -0.93 0.48 5.28
CA GLY A 54 0.42 -0.11 5.29
C GLY A 54 0.71 -0.89 6.58
N ASP A 55 0.40 -0.32 7.73
CA ASP A 55 0.60 -0.97 9.03
C ASP A 55 -0.32 -2.20 9.21
N ILE A 56 -1.59 -2.10 8.77
CA ILE A 56 -2.51 -3.25 8.73
C ILE A 56 -1.95 -4.37 7.84
N LEU A 57 -1.36 -4.03 6.69
CA LEU A 57 -0.76 -5.03 5.81
C LEU A 57 0.41 -5.75 6.50
N ILE A 58 1.26 -5.04 7.25
CA ILE A 58 2.33 -5.66 8.04
C ILE A 58 1.76 -6.65 9.06
N ILE A 59 0.71 -6.28 9.78
CA ILE A 59 0.04 -7.15 10.76
C ILE A 59 -0.51 -8.40 10.08
N VAL A 60 -1.18 -8.25 8.93
CA VAL A 60 -1.73 -9.39 8.18
C VAL A 60 -0.62 -10.31 7.67
N LEU A 61 0.47 -9.77 7.12
CA LEU A 61 1.62 -10.56 6.66
C LEU A 61 2.27 -11.33 7.82
N ALA A 62 2.47 -10.67 8.97
CA ALA A 62 3.01 -11.30 10.17
C ALA A 62 2.11 -12.44 10.67
N SER A 63 0.80 -12.21 10.72
CA SER A 63 -0.17 -13.24 11.12
C SER A 63 -0.25 -14.40 10.12
N HIS A 64 -0.10 -14.14 8.83
CA HIS A 64 -0.24 -15.15 7.78
C HIS A 64 1.00 -16.06 7.67
N PHE A 65 2.19 -15.47 7.70
CA PHE A 65 3.46 -16.20 7.54
C PHE A 65 4.07 -16.66 8.86
N GLY A 66 3.63 -16.12 10.01
CA GLY A 66 4.09 -16.52 11.32
C GLY A 66 5.62 -16.43 11.46
N LYS A 67 6.26 -17.58 11.70
CA LYS A 67 7.72 -17.66 11.91
C LYS A 67 8.54 -17.26 10.67
N ASP A 68 7.95 -17.37 9.48
CA ASP A 68 8.63 -17.03 8.22
C ASP A 68 8.67 -15.50 7.99
N PHE A 69 7.83 -14.74 8.70
CA PHE A 69 7.90 -13.28 8.69
C PHE A 69 8.95 -12.78 9.67
N THR A 70 10.22 -13.08 9.35
CA THR A 70 11.37 -12.72 10.18
C THR A 70 11.46 -11.20 10.40
N PRO A 71 12.16 -10.73 11.44
CA PRO A 71 12.37 -9.29 11.67
C PRO A 71 12.97 -8.55 10.45
N ALA A 72 13.85 -9.20 9.70
CA ALA A 72 14.42 -8.64 8.47
C ALA A 72 13.36 -8.50 7.36
N CYS A 73 12.49 -9.50 7.20
CA CYS A 73 11.36 -9.45 6.27
C CYS A 73 10.38 -8.33 6.65
N GLN A 74 10.05 -8.23 7.95
CA GLN A 74 9.22 -7.15 8.48
C GLN A 74 9.81 -5.78 8.18
N ALA A 75 11.11 -5.56 8.44
CA ALA A 75 11.76 -4.29 8.18
C ALA A 75 11.74 -3.93 6.68
N ALA A 76 11.95 -4.90 5.80
CA ALA A 76 11.86 -4.70 4.35
C ALA A 76 10.45 -4.28 3.91
N TRP A 77 9.42 -4.98 4.39
CA TRP A 77 8.03 -4.63 4.09
C TRP A 77 7.61 -3.30 4.72
N GLN A 78 8.07 -2.98 5.93
CA GLN A 78 7.85 -1.66 6.55
C GLN A 78 8.44 -0.54 5.69
N LYS A 79 9.66 -0.71 5.16
CA LYS A 79 10.25 0.24 4.22
C LYS A 79 9.39 0.36 2.96
N MET A 80 8.96 -0.78 2.40
CA MET A 80 8.13 -0.81 1.20
C MET A 80 6.82 -0.04 1.37
N VAL A 81 6.02 -0.36 2.40
CA VAL A 81 4.72 0.30 2.62
C VAL A 81 4.87 1.80 2.87
N ARG A 82 5.95 2.23 3.53
CA ARG A 82 6.26 3.66 3.75
C ARG A 82 6.60 4.37 2.45
N VAL A 83 7.38 3.75 1.56
CA VAL A 83 7.72 4.32 0.25
C VAL A 83 6.48 4.42 -0.63
N VAL A 84 5.61 3.40 -0.61
CA VAL A 84 4.32 3.43 -1.33
C VAL A 84 3.41 4.54 -0.80
N ALA A 85 3.24 4.65 0.52
CA ALA A 85 2.43 5.70 1.14
C ALA A 85 2.97 7.11 0.79
N HIS A 86 4.30 7.29 0.85
CA HIS A 86 4.93 8.54 0.43
C HIS A 86 4.69 8.85 -1.06
N ALA A 87 4.77 7.86 -1.94
CA ALA A 87 4.53 8.04 -3.37
C ALA A 87 3.06 8.40 -3.66
N LEU A 88 2.11 7.76 -2.96
CA LEU A 88 0.68 8.05 -3.09
C LEU A 88 0.30 9.42 -2.53
N ALA A 89 1.03 9.93 -1.54
CA ALA A 89 0.80 11.26 -0.98
C ALA A 89 1.48 12.39 -1.79
N HIS A 90 2.25 12.08 -2.84
CA HIS A 90 3.18 13.03 -3.44
C HIS A 90 2.51 14.18 -4.21
N GLU A 91 1.36 13.94 -4.84
CA GLU A 91 0.65 14.92 -5.67
C GLU A 91 -0.48 15.64 -4.92
N TYR A 92 -0.51 15.53 -3.59
CA TYR A 92 -1.46 16.25 -2.74
C TYR A 92 -1.08 17.72 -2.62
N HIS A 93 -2.06 18.61 -2.68
CA HIS A 93 -1.92 20.07 -2.58
C HIS A 93 -3.02 20.69 -1.73
#